data_AF-A0A6A4QDM2-F1
#
_entry.id   AF-A0A6A4QDM2-F1
#
_cell.length_a   1.000
_cell.length_b   1.000
_cell.length_c   1.000
_cell.angle_alpha   90.00
_cell.angle_beta   90.00
_cell.angle_gamma   90.00
#
_symmetry.space_group_name_H-M   'P 1'
#
loop_
_entity.id
_entity.type
_entity.pdbx_description
1 polymer ?
#
loop_
_entity_poly.entity_id
_entity_poly.type
_entity_poly.pdbx_seq_one_letter_code
_entity_poly.pdbx_strand_id
1 'polypeptide(L)'
;MALTATATHSVREDILNALRIPRALVLERSFDRPNLKYEVIVKTKEALKQLGQLLMARFRNECGILYCLSKSECVEVSNFLNEKCKIKTVYYHAGLAARQRVAVQKKWHNGEVHIVCATIAFGMGIDKPDVVS
;
A
#
# COMPACT_ATOMS: atom_id res chain seq x y z
N MET A 1 12.73 20.84 15.08
CA MET A 1 12.56 19.38 15.12
C MET A 1 12.66 18.86 13.70
N ALA A 2 13.47 17.83 13.45
CA ALA A 2 13.60 17.18 12.14
C ALA A 2 13.08 15.74 12.27
N LEU A 3 12.26 15.28 11.34
CA LEU A 3 11.63 13.95 11.35
C LEU A 3 11.96 13.24 10.04
N THR A 4 12.32 11.96 10.12
CA THR A 4 12.65 11.12 8.96
C THR A 4 12.39 9.67 9.29
N ALA A 5 11.98 8.88 8.30
CA ALA A 5 11.70 7.45 8.46
C ALA A 5 12.83 6.55 7.93
N THR A 6 13.71 7.07 7.07
CA THR A 6 14.66 6.25 6.27
C THR A 6 16.11 6.73 6.37
N ALA A 7 16.44 7.58 7.35
CA ALA A 7 17.80 8.08 7.48
C ALA A 7 18.74 7.01 8.02
N THR A 8 19.68 6.57 7.19
CA THR A 8 20.86 5.83 7.65
C THR A 8 21.73 6.73 8.53
N HIS A 9 22.70 6.14 9.21
CA HIS A 9 23.65 6.89 10.04
C HIS A 9 24.32 8.04 9.27
N SER A 10 24.81 7.81 8.04
CA SER A 10 25.43 8.87 7.23
C SER A 10 24.46 10.00 6.87
N VAL A 11 23.25 9.66 6.42
CA VAL A 11 22.22 10.66 6.08
C VAL A 11 21.83 11.49 7.30
N ARG A 12 21.82 10.88 8.49
CA ARG A 12 21.56 11.59 9.74
C ARG A 12 22.64 12.63 10.05
N GLU A 13 23.92 12.26 9.93
CA GLU A 13 25.03 13.20 10.15
C GLU A 13 24.95 14.37 9.16
N ASP A 14 24.61 14.09 7.90
CA ASP A 14 24.38 15.13 6.89
C ASP A 14 23.24 16.08 7.27
N ILE A 15 22.12 15.55 7.77
CA ILE A 15 20.98 16.36 8.26
C ILE A 15 21.40 17.25 9.42
N LEU A 16 22.14 16.70 10.40
CA LEU A 16 22.60 17.46 11.57
C LEU A 16 23.52 18.62 11.19
N ASN A 17 24.43 18.36 10.24
CA ASN A 17 25.36 19.35 9.72
C ASN A 17 24.64 20.42 8.88
N ALA A 18 23.78 20.01 7.95
CA ALA A 18 23.04 20.92 7.06
C ALA A 18 22.13 21.87 7.84
N LEU A 19 21.50 21.36 8.91
CA LEU A 19 20.64 22.15 9.79
C LEU A 19 21.41 22.89 10.91
N ARG A 20 22.74 22.75 10.98
CA ARG A 20 23.62 23.36 11.99
C ARG A 20 23.22 23.05 13.43
N ILE A 21 22.80 21.80 13.67
CA ILE A 21 22.35 21.30 14.98
C ILE A 21 23.14 20.05 15.43
N PRO A 22 24.47 20.07 15.46
CA PRO A 22 25.30 18.88 15.69
C PRO A 22 25.13 18.23 17.08
N ARG A 23 24.45 18.91 18.02
CA ARG A 23 24.17 18.44 19.39
C ARG A 23 22.69 18.11 19.63
N ALA A 24 21.89 17.99 18.58
CA ALA A 24 20.48 17.64 18.72
C ALA A 24 20.32 16.22 19.30
N LEU A 25 19.32 16.04 20.14
CA LEU A 25 18.92 14.70 20.61
C LEU A 25 18.43 13.88 19.42
N VAL A 26 19.06 12.73 19.20
CA VAL A 26 18.65 11.74 18.19
C VAL A 26 17.84 10.65 18.88
N LEU A 27 16.59 10.49 18.46
CA LEU A 27 15.71 9.42 18.90
C LEU A 27 15.46 8.48 17.72
N GLU A 28 15.75 7.20 17.90
CA GLU A 28 15.56 6.16 16.90
C GLU A 28 14.60 5.10 17.45
N ARG A 29 13.74 4.58 16.59
CA ARG A 29 12.83 3.47 16.89
C ARG A 29 13.07 2.35 15.90
N SER A 30 12.89 1.12 16.35
CA SER A 30 12.90 -0.05 15.48
C SER A 30 11.83 0.10 14.39
N PHE A 31 12.17 -0.36 13.18
CA PHE A 31 11.23 -0.49 12.07
C PHE A 31 10.35 -1.73 12.19
N ASP A 32 10.67 -2.64 13.10
CA ASP A 32 9.97 -3.92 13.25
C ASP A 32 8.49 -3.70 13.63
N ARG A 33 7.64 -4.50 12.99
CA ARG A 33 6.19 -4.51 13.19
C ARG A 33 5.80 -5.96 13.45
N PRO A 34 5.85 -6.43 14.71
CA PRO A 34 5.66 -7.83 15.06
C PRO A 34 4.25 -8.36 14.74
N ASN A 35 3.32 -7.45 14.43
CA ASN A 35 1.97 -7.77 13.99
C ASN A 35 1.86 -8.09 12.49
N LEU A 36 2.92 -7.91 11.68
CA LEU A 36 2.93 -8.18 10.24
C LEU A 36 3.37 -9.62 9.96
N LYS A 37 2.69 -10.29 9.01
CA LYS A 37 3.06 -11.62 8.57
C LYS A 37 3.62 -11.57 7.16
N TYR A 38 4.84 -12.07 6.99
CA TYR A 38 5.50 -12.14 5.68
C TYR A 38 5.33 -13.53 5.07
N GLU A 39 4.79 -13.60 3.87
CA GLU A 39 4.61 -14.83 3.10
C GLU A 39 5.01 -14.60 1.64
N VAL A 40 5.72 -15.57 1.05
CA VAL A 40 6.09 -15.55 -0.37
C VAL A 40 5.41 -16.74 -1.06
N ILE A 41 4.51 -16.43 -1.98
CA ILE A 41 3.77 -17.43 -2.76
C ILE A 41 4.24 -17.36 -4.21
N VAL A 42 4.64 -18.50 -4.78
CA VAL A 42 5.06 -18.59 -6.18
C VAL A 42 3.85 -18.36 -7.10
N LYS A 43 4.01 -17.46 -8.09
CA LYS A 43 2.99 -17.22 -9.11
C LYS A 43 2.85 -18.42 -10.04
N THR A 44 1.64 -18.91 -10.17
CA THR A 44 1.28 -19.91 -11.19
C THR A 44 1.12 -19.26 -12.57
N LYS A 45 0.96 -20.10 -13.61
CA LYS A 45 0.57 -19.63 -14.95
C LYS A 45 -0.78 -18.89 -14.95
N GLU A 46 -1.67 -19.22 -14.00
CA GLU A 46 -2.99 -18.60 -13.82
C GLU A 46 -3.01 -17.64 -12.61
N ALA A 47 -2.05 -16.70 -12.55
CA ALA A 47 -1.81 -15.84 -11.38
C ALA A 47 -3.06 -15.08 -10.88
N LEU A 48 -3.91 -14.56 -11.77
CA LEU A 48 -5.14 -13.85 -11.39
C LEU A 48 -6.14 -14.76 -10.68
N LYS A 49 -6.30 -16.00 -11.16
CA LYS A 49 -7.20 -16.99 -10.55
C LYS A 49 -6.68 -17.44 -9.19
N GLN A 50 -5.37 -17.66 -9.09
CA GLN A 50 -4.69 -17.94 -7.82
C GLN A 50 -4.91 -16.82 -6.80
N LEU A 51 -4.74 -15.55 -7.21
CA LEU A 51 -5.00 -14.39 -6.37
C LEU A 51 -6.46 -14.34 -5.90
N GLY A 52 -7.42 -14.51 -6.83
CA GLY A 52 -8.84 -14.53 -6.48
C GLY A 52 -9.19 -15.60 -5.47
N GLN A 53 -8.66 -16.82 -5.63
CA GLN A 53 -8.84 -17.92 -4.68
C GLN A 53 -8.25 -17.60 -3.30
N LEU A 54 -7.04 -17.04 -3.27
CA LEU A 54 -6.37 -16.63 -2.03
C LEU A 54 -7.22 -15.62 -1.25
N LEU A 55 -7.69 -14.57 -1.93
CA LEU A 55 -8.51 -13.53 -1.31
C LEU A 55 -9.85 -14.07 -0.80
N MET A 56 -10.51 -14.95 -1.57
CA MET A 56 -11.78 -15.55 -1.15
C MET A 56 -11.63 -16.52 0.03
N ALA A 57 -10.49 -17.21 0.14
CA ALA A 57 -10.26 -18.21 1.16
C ALA A 57 -9.77 -17.61 2.49
N ARG A 58 -8.91 -16.57 2.42
CA ARG A 58 -8.18 -16.05 3.59
C ARG A 58 -8.57 -14.63 3.99
N PHE A 59 -9.02 -13.81 3.05
CA PHE A 59 -9.18 -12.36 3.25
C PHE A 59 -10.58 -11.89 2.82
N ARG A 60 -11.59 -12.77 2.97
CA ARG A 60 -12.95 -12.47 2.58
C ARG A 60 -13.48 -11.34 3.45
N ASN A 61 -13.93 -10.26 2.80
CA ASN A 61 -14.44 -9.05 3.46
C ASN A 61 -13.40 -8.27 4.28
N GLU A 62 -12.12 -8.54 4.10
CA GLU A 62 -11.05 -7.80 4.75
C GLU A 62 -10.54 -6.63 3.89
N CYS A 63 -10.08 -5.58 4.54
CA CYS A 63 -9.52 -4.43 3.84
C CYS A 63 -8.04 -4.66 3.50
N GLY A 64 -7.65 -4.38 2.25
CA GLY A 64 -6.29 -4.62 1.78
C GLY A 64 -5.86 -3.73 0.61
N ILE A 65 -4.57 -3.76 0.32
CA ILE A 65 -3.94 -3.09 -0.81
C ILE A 65 -3.25 -4.14 -1.68
N LEU A 66 -3.51 -4.12 -2.98
CA LEU A 66 -2.80 -4.93 -3.97
C LEU A 66 -1.86 -4.02 -4.75
N TYR A 67 -0.56 -4.13 -4.50
CA TYR A 67 0.42 -3.40 -5.30
C TYR A 67 0.70 -4.10 -6.63
N CYS A 68 0.46 -3.39 -7.73
CA CYS A 68 0.70 -3.82 -9.09
C CYS A 68 1.93 -3.11 -9.68
N LEU A 69 2.59 -3.74 -10.63
CA LEU A 69 3.78 -3.21 -11.31
C LEU A 69 3.44 -2.04 -12.25
N SER A 70 2.27 -2.10 -12.90
CA SER A 70 1.89 -1.15 -13.96
C SER A 70 0.48 -0.60 -13.80
N LYS A 71 0.20 0.52 -14.48
CA LYS A 71 -1.13 1.14 -14.52
C LYS A 71 -2.18 0.20 -15.14
N SER A 72 -1.80 -0.48 -16.22
CA SER A 72 -2.67 -1.44 -16.92
C SER A 72 -2.97 -2.65 -16.03
N GLU A 73 -1.98 -3.15 -15.30
CA GLU A 73 -2.18 -4.28 -14.38
C GLU A 73 -3.14 -3.91 -13.24
N CYS A 74 -3.10 -2.68 -12.69
CA CYS A 74 -4.08 -2.24 -11.70
C CYS A 74 -5.52 -2.36 -12.23
N VAL A 75 -5.74 -1.93 -13.48
CA VAL A 75 -7.06 -1.98 -14.12
C VAL A 75 -7.47 -3.42 -14.38
N GLU A 76 -6.58 -4.24 -14.94
CA GLU A 76 -6.82 -5.65 -15.24
C GLU A 76 -7.19 -6.45 -13.98
N VAL A 77 -6.37 -6.35 -12.92
CA VAL A 77 -6.60 -7.03 -11.65
C VAL A 77 -7.91 -6.57 -11.02
N SER A 78 -8.18 -5.27 -11.01
CA SER A 78 -9.42 -4.73 -10.43
C SER A 78 -10.66 -5.27 -11.16
N ASN A 79 -10.64 -5.25 -12.50
CA ASN A 79 -11.76 -5.73 -13.31
C ASN A 79 -11.96 -7.25 -13.11
N PHE A 80 -10.87 -8.03 -13.15
CA PHE A 80 -10.94 -9.47 -12.92
C PHE A 80 -11.58 -9.81 -11.56
N LEU A 81 -11.15 -9.16 -10.48
CA LEU A 81 -11.66 -9.42 -9.13
C LEU A 81 -13.14 -9.04 -8.98
N ASN A 82 -13.57 -7.91 -9.55
CA ASN A 82 -14.98 -7.50 -9.53
C ASN A 82 -15.85 -8.44 -10.36
N GLU A 83 -15.44 -8.75 -11.60
CA GLU A 83 -16.27 -9.48 -12.55
C GLU A 83 -16.32 -10.98 -12.26
N LYS A 84 -15.16 -11.60 -12.00
CA LYS A 84 -15.00 -13.05 -11.87
C LYS A 84 -15.09 -13.53 -10.43
N CYS A 85 -14.56 -12.77 -9.48
CA CYS A 85 -14.53 -13.18 -8.07
C CYS A 85 -15.61 -12.52 -7.21
N LYS A 86 -16.33 -11.52 -7.74
CA LYS A 86 -17.34 -10.73 -7.00
C LYS A 86 -16.77 -10.04 -5.75
N ILE A 87 -15.50 -9.64 -5.82
CA ILE A 87 -14.82 -8.89 -4.75
C ILE A 87 -14.86 -7.41 -5.13
N LYS A 88 -15.35 -6.56 -4.22
CA LYS A 88 -15.43 -5.11 -4.43
C LYS A 88 -14.02 -4.50 -4.42
N THR A 89 -13.52 -4.14 -5.59
CA THR A 89 -12.20 -3.50 -5.73
C THR A 89 -12.27 -2.22 -6.56
N VAL A 90 -11.28 -1.35 -6.35
CA VAL A 90 -11.01 -0.15 -7.15
C VAL A 90 -9.54 -0.13 -7.55
N TYR A 91 -9.18 0.62 -8.59
CA TYR A 91 -7.78 0.81 -8.97
C TYR A 91 -7.30 2.25 -8.73
N TYR A 92 -6.01 2.39 -8.41
CA TYR A 92 -5.37 3.69 -8.18
C TYR A 92 -4.00 3.75 -8.86
N HIS A 93 -3.81 4.72 -9.74
CA HIS A 93 -2.50 4.97 -10.35
C HIS A 93 -2.35 6.43 -10.82
N ALA A 94 -1.11 6.85 -11.09
CA ALA A 94 -0.81 8.23 -11.48
C ALA A 94 -1.49 8.70 -12.80
N GLY A 95 -1.98 7.79 -13.64
CA GLY A 95 -2.77 8.13 -14.83
C GLY A 95 -4.22 8.59 -14.57
N LEU A 96 -4.74 8.40 -13.35
CA LEU A 96 -6.08 8.86 -13.00
C LEU A 96 -6.09 10.37 -12.80
N ALA A 97 -7.19 11.04 -13.14
CA ALA A 97 -7.37 12.45 -12.81
C ALA A 97 -7.36 12.66 -11.29
N ALA A 98 -6.91 13.82 -10.81
CA ALA A 98 -6.79 14.10 -9.38
C ALA A 98 -8.13 13.89 -8.63
N ARG A 99 -9.25 14.33 -9.20
CA ARG A 99 -10.60 14.12 -8.63
C ARG A 99 -10.94 12.62 -8.48
N GLN A 100 -10.56 11.80 -9.47
CA GLN A 100 -10.80 10.35 -9.42
C GLN A 100 -9.94 9.70 -8.34
N ARG A 101 -8.67 10.10 -8.20
CA ARG A 101 -7.78 9.59 -7.14
C ARG A 101 -8.35 9.86 -5.75
N VAL A 102 -8.84 11.08 -5.51
CA VAL A 102 -9.49 11.45 -4.24
C VAL A 102 -10.75 10.62 -4.00
N ALA A 103 -11.59 10.44 -5.03
CA ALA A 103 -12.81 9.65 -4.91
C ALA A 103 -12.52 8.17 -4.59
N VAL A 104 -11.55 7.57 -5.28
CA VAL A 104 -11.12 6.17 -5.06
C VAL A 104 -10.59 5.99 -3.63
N GLN A 105 -9.69 6.87 -3.19
CA GLN A 105 -9.14 6.83 -1.83
C GLN A 105 -10.24 6.97 -0.78
N LYS A 106 -11.21 7.87 -0.98
CA LYS A 106 -12.34 8.06 -0.07
C LYS A 106 -13.23 6.82 0.01
N LYS A 107 -13.57 6.20 -1.13
CA LYS A 107 -14.37 4.96 -1.17
C LYS A 107 -13.72 3.83 -0.38
N TRP A 108 -12.41 3.63 -0.57
CA TRP A 108 -11.67 2.60 0.15
C TRP A 108 -11.52 2.92 1.64
N HIS A 109 -11.24 4.19 1.97
CA HIS A 109 -11.15 4.64 3.36
C HIS A 109 -12.46 4.41 4.13
N ASN A 110 -13.60 4.74 3.51
CA ASN A 110 -14.94 4.59 4.06
C ASN A 110 -15.45 3.13 4.09
N GLY A 111 -14.70 2.16 3.56
CA GLY A 111 -15.13 0.77 3.48
C GLY A 111 -16.20 0.47 2.43
N GLU A 112 -16.48 1.39 1.49
CA GLU A 112 -17.39 1.12 0.37
C GLU A 112 -16.82 0.02 -0.56
N VAL A 113 -15.49 -0.08 -0.59
CA VAL A 113 -14.71 -1.10 -1.29
C VAL A 113 -13.60 -1.60 -0.37
N HIS A 114 -13.31 -2.89 -0.43
CA HIS A 114 -12.41 -3.52 0.53
C HIS A 114 -10.95 -3.50 0.04
N ILE A 115 -10.74 -3.60 -1.28
CA ILE A 115 -9.41 -3.71 -1.86
C ILE A 115 -9.15 -2.59 -2.87
N VAL A 116 -7.96 -2.01 -2.80
CA VAL A 116 -7.44 -1.09 -3.81
C VAL A 116 -6.25 -1.70 -4.55
N CYS A 117 -6.36 -1.82 -5.87
CA CYS A 117 -5.31 -2.27 -6.78
C CYS A 117 -4.48 -1.06 -7.23
N ALA A 118 -3.26 -0.91 -6.74
CA ALA A 118 -2.52 0.34 -6.89
C ALA A 118 -1.09 0.18 -7.35
N THR A 119 -0.54 1.21 -8.01
CA THR A 119 0.91 1.35 -8.12
C THR A 119 1.48 2.07 -6.89
N ILE A 120 2.80 2.25 -6.84
CA ILE A 120 3.50 3.05 -5.81
C ILE A 120 3.00 4.50 -5.68
N ALA A 121 2.16 4.98 -6.61
CA ALA A 121 1.52 6.28 -6.52
C ALA A 121 0.50 6.36 -5.36
N PHE A 122 0.07 5.21 -4.81
CA PHE A 122 -0.78 5.11 -3.63
C PHE A 122 0.10 4.82 -2.41
N GLY A 123 0.21 5.77 -1.47
CA GLY A 123 1.08 5.58 -0.30
C GLY A 123 1.24 6.83 0.56
N MET A 124 1.34 8.02 -0.06
CA MET A 124 1.43 9.26 0.71
C MET A 124 0.07 9.64 1.32
N GLY A 125 0.04 9.81 2.64
CA GLY A 125 -1.16 10.29 3.36
C GLY A 125 -2.25 9.23 3.55
N ILE A 126 -1.91 7.94 3.50
CA ILE A 126 -2.83 6.86 3.85
C ILE A 126 -2.64 6.52 5.33
N ASP A 127 -3.72 6.68 6.09
CA ASP A 127 -3.81 6.25 7.48
C ASP A 127 -5.16 5.58 7.68
N LYS A 128 -5.18 4.25 7.53
CA LYS A 128 -6.37 3.40 7.71
C LYS A 128 -5.98 2.28 8.68
N PRO A 129 -6.56 2.23 9.90
CA PRO A 129 -6.09 1.34 10.96
C PRO A 129 -6.47 -0.13 10.75
N ASP A 130 -7.49 -0.42 9.95
CA ASP A 130 -8.08 -1.74 9.71
C ASP A 130 -7.58 -2.40 8.40
N VAL A 131 -6.42 -1.98 7.87
CA VAL A 131 -5.77 -2.68 6.76
C VAL A 131 -5.13 -3.96 7.29
N VAL A 132 -5.62 -5.11 6.85
CA VAL A 132 -5.06 -6.41 7.27
C VAL A 132 -3.74 -6.63 6.54
N SER A 133 -2.72 -7.02 7.30
CA SER A 133 -1.34 -7.21 6.84
C SER A 133 -0.69 -8.41 7.52
#